data_AF-A0A173Y429-F1
#
_entry.id   AF-A0A173Y429-F1
#
_cell.length_a   1.000
_cell.length_b   1.000
_cell.length_c   1.000
_cell.angle_alpha   90.00
_cell.angle_beta   90.00
_cell.angle_gamma   90.00
#
_symmetry.space_group_name_H-M   'P 1'
#
loop_
_entity.id
_entity.type
_entity.pdbx_description
1 polymer ?
#
loop_
_entity_poly.entity_id
_entity_poly.type
_entity_poly.pdbx_seq_one_letter_code
_entity_poly.pdbx_strand_id
1 'polypeptide(L)'
;MCKLSEEIYRDGLHDRARADLKHLMESTGWSLVKAMQVLRIPPEEQDRCREELERFEPVKDSFRGNPGDLSEENRILRELMDVVPIGCYILRPDRTVLYWNPAAEHILGFSAAEMQGKRCVDMPLGCSFTNSDCIEGAYCPAMIACATGRSKSLEMFMRHKNGKDILIRNTLAPLKGADGKVEKLISFFVPLTDVDYDQGLIRAIYETATRDPLTCLPGRKFMEVCLDESMEIYRRTGQPFAVLFTDVNNFHDINNTYGHSVGDDILRRLGIALRKYGRKADKFCRWGGDEFVGLLHLKTLDDIRGAARRFLKIANNCELIEDGQTVVCRASIGITAVRKEDTIESLVSRADRYMYLAKKRTGSQIVTDFDV
;
A
#
# COMPACT_ATOMS: atom_id res chain seq x y z
N MET A 1 -28.82 9.65 -38.70
CA MET A 1 -29.51 8.93 -39.79
C MET A 1 -28.46 8.39 -40.75
N CYS A 2 -28.03 7.14 -40.56
CA CYS A 2 -27.16 6.45 -41.52
C CYS A 2 -28.04 5.64 -42.46
N LYS A 3 -27.83 5.80 -43.77
CA LYS A 3 -28.54 5.07 -44.84
C LYS A 3 -28.13 3.60 -44.80
N LEU A 4 -28.92 2.79 -44.10
CA LEU A 4 -28.99 1.34 -44.28
C LEU A 4 -30.27 1.06 -45.07
N SER A 5 -30.30 1.45 -46.33
CA SER A 5 -31.41 1.16 -47.24
C SER A 5 -30.87 0.55 -48.52
N GLU A 6 -31.30 -0.69 -48.77
CA GLU A 6 -31.42 -1.40 -50.06
C GLU A 6 -30.58 -2.66 -50.32
N GLU A 7 -29.48 -2.95 -49.61
CA GLU A 7 -28.70 -4.18 -49.89
C GLU A 7 -28.95 -5.39 -48.96
N ILE A 8 -29.82 -5.29 -47.95
CA ILE A 8 -29.94 -6.35 -46.91
C ILE A 8 -31.06 -7.38 -47.18
N TYR A 9 -31.90 -7.19 -48.20
CA TYR A 9 -33.22 -7.87 -48.25
C TYR A 9 -33.33 -9.16 -49.08
N ARG A 10 -32.30 -10.02 -49.16
CA ARG A 10 -32.49 -11.34 -49.82
C ARG A 10 -32.09 -12.60 -49.07
N ASP A 11 -31.13 -12.60 -48.15
CA ASP A 11 -30.65 -13.86 -47.55
C ASP A 11 -30.53 -13.87 -46.01
N GLY A 12 -31.42 -13.15 -45.32
CA GLY A 12 -31.50 -13.17 -43.85
C GLY A 12 -30.39 -12.38 -43.14
N LEU A 13 -30.60 -12.15 -41.84
CA LEU A 13 -29.72 -11.36 -40.97
C LEU A 13 -28.27 -11.89 -40.92
N HIS A 14 -27.38 -11.31 -41.73
CA HIS A 14 -25.95 -11.56 -41.66
C HIS A 14 -25.29 -10.83 -40.47
N ASP A 15 -24.18 -11.40 -39.97
CA ASP A 15 -23.35 -10.99 -38.82
C ASP A 15 -23.07 -9.49 -38.62
N ARG A 16 -23.21 -8.68 -39.68
CA ARG A 16 -23.11 -7.22 -39.58
C ARG A 16 -24.25 -6.59 -38.78
N ALA A 17 -25.50 -7.02 -39.00
CA ALA A 17 -26.63 -6.50 -38.22
C ALA A 17 -26.52 -6.87 -36.73
N ARG A 18 -25.93 -8.04 -36.44
CA ARG A 18 -25.59 -8.52 -35.09
C ARG A 18 -24.53 -7.63 -34.41
N ALA A 19 -23.46 -7.27 -35.12
CA ALA A 19 -22.41 -6.39 -34.61
C ALA A 19 -22.94 -4.96 -34.34
N ASP A 20 -23.77 -4.45 -35.25
CA ASP A 20 -24.36 -3.12 -35.11
C ASP A 20 -25.35 -3.05 -33.94
N LEU A 21 -26.16 -4.09 -33.71
CA LEU A 21 -27.09 -4.15 -32.58
C LEU A 21 -26.36 -4.16 -31.23
N LYS A 22 -25.30 -4.96 -31.13
CA LYS A 22 -24.47 -5.07 -29.93
C LYS A 22 -23.76 -3.74 -29.62
N HIS A 23 -23.13 -3.14 -30.64
CA HIS A 23 -22.46 -1.86 -30.50
C HIS A 23 -23.45 -0.75 -30.10
N LEU A 24 -24.66 -0.74 -30.66
CA LEU A 24 -25.68 0.24 -30.32
C LEU A 24 -26.16 0.09 -28.86
N MET A 25 -26.39 -1.14 -28.40
CA MET A 25 -26.79 -1.41 -27.00
C MET A 25 -25.68 -1.05 -26.00
N GLU A 26 -24.43 -1.39 -26.29
CA GLU A 26 -23.28 -1.09 -25.42
C GLU A 26 -22.97 0.42 -25.35
N SER A 27 -23.08 1.14 -26.47
CA SER A 27 -22.79 2.58 -26.52
C SER A 27 -23.90 3.48 -25.99
N THR A 28 -25.15 3.02 -26.00
CA THR A 28 -26.32 3.83 -25.60
C THR A 28 -27.00 3.36 -24.31
N GLY A 29 -26.70 2.14 -23.85
CA GLY A 29 -27.37 1.51 -22.70
C GLY A 29 -28.84 1.16 -22.96
N TRP A 30 -29.27 1.10 -24.22
CA TRP A 30 -30.67 0.80 -24.57
C TRP A 30 -30.99 -0.68 -24.43
N SER A 31 -32.25 -0.98 -24.07
CA SER A 31 -32.75 -2.34 -24.07
C SER A 31 -32.83 -2.89 -25.50
N LEU A 32 -32.70 -4.21 -25.63
CA LEU A 32 -32.77 -4.92 -26.92
C LEU A 32 -34.03 -4.53 -27.73
N VAL A 33 -35.18 -4.46 -27.06
CA VAL A 33 -36.46 -4.04 -27.67
C VAL A 33 -36.36 -2.63 -28.25
N LYS A 34 -35.73 -1.69 -27.54
CA LYS A 34 -35.57 -0.31 -27.98
C LYS A 34 -34.55 -0.19 -29.12
N ALA A 35 -33.48 -0.98 -29.11
CA ALA A 35 -32.50 -1.04 -30.19
C ALA A 35 -33.10 -1.61 -31.49
N MET A 36 -33.91 -2.69 -31.38
CA MET A 36 -34.59 -3.31 -32.53
C MET A 36 -35.64 -2.39 -33.17
N GLN A 37 -36.36 -1.61 -32.37
CA GLN A 37 -37.30 -0.60 -32.86
C GLN A 37 -36.61 0.51 -33.64
N VAL A 38 -35.44 0.98 -33.17
CA VAL A 38 -34.67 2.02 -33.86
C VAL A 38 -34.04 1.51 -35.16
N LEU A 39 -33.62 0.23 -35.19
CA LEU A 39 -33.09 -0.42 -36.38
C LEU A 39 -34.18 -0.95 -37.33
N ARG A 40 -35.46 -0.82 -36.96
CA ARG A 40 -36.64 -1.24 -37.74
C ARG A 40 -36.60 -2.72 -38.18
N ILE A 41 -36.23 -3.61 -37.27
CA ILE A 41 -36.19 -5.05 -37.55
C ILE A 41 -37.62 -5.61 -37.70
N PRO A 42 -37.94 -6.35 -38.78
CA PRO A 42 -39.27 -6.90 -39.03
C PRO A 42 -39.75 -7.84 -37.92
N PRO A 43 -41.04 -7.84 -37.56
CA PRO A 43 -41.60 -8.68 -36.49
C PRO A 43 -41.24 -10.16 -36.62
N GLU A 44 -41.29 -10.71 -37.83
CA GLU A 44 -40.96 -12.12 -38.11
C GLU A 44 -39.51 -12.53 -37.77
N GLU A 45 -38.57 -11.59 -37.66
CA GLU A 45 -37.17 -11.87 -37.30
C GLU A 45 -36.82 -11.50 -35.85
N GLN A 46 -37.76 -10.90 -35.11
CA GLN A 46 -37.50 -10.42 -33.75
C GLN A 46 -37.28 -11.57 -32.76
N ASP A 47 -38.01 -12.68 -32.93
CA ASP A 47 -37.89 -13.85 -32.06
C ASP A 47 -36.57 -14.60 -32.31
N ARG A 48 -36.11 -14.70 -33.57
CA ARG A 48 -34.78 -15.25 -33.89
C ARG A 48 -33.65 -14.41 -33.33
N CYS A 49 -33.74 -13.07 -33.41
CA CYS A 49 -32.76 -12.19 -32.78
C CYS A 49 -32.71 -12.37 -31.27
N ARG A 50 -33.86 -12.59 -30.62
CA ARG A 50 -33.96 -12.81 -29.18
C ARG A 50 -33.33 -14.15 -28.78
N GLU A 51 -33.69 -15.25 -29.46
CA GLU A 51 -33.15 -16.59 -29.19
C GLU A 51 -31.63 -16.69 -29.42
N GLU A 52 -31.09 -16.03 -30.46
CA GLU A 52 -29.65 -16.09 -30.73
C GLU A 52 -28.82 -15.22 -29.77
N LEU A 53 -29.36 -14.10 -29.28
CA LEU A 53 -28.71 -13.30 -28.23
C LEU A 53 -28.74 -14.02 -26.88
N GLU A 54 -29.83 -14.73 -26.55
CA GLU A 54 -29.91 -15.59 -25.37
C GLU A 54 -28.90 -16.76 -25.42
N ARG A 55 -28.57 -17.28 -26.62
CA ARG A 55 -27.52 -18.30 -26.81
C ARG A 55 -26.08 -17.80 -26.61
N PHE A 56 -25.84 -16.49 -26.69
CA PHE A 56 -24.50 -15.88 -26.59
C PHE A 56 -24.37 -14.86 -25.45
N GLU A 57 -25.31 -14.84 -24.51
CA GLU A 57 -25.06 -14.20 -23.22
C GLU A 57 -23.97 -14.97 -22.46
N PRO A 58 -22.84 -14.35 -22.09
CA PRO A 58 -22.01 -14.92 -21.05
C PRO A 58 -22.83 -14.86 -19.76
N VAL A 59 -23.40 -16.00 -19.38
CA VAL A 59 -23.91 -16.36 -18.04
C VAL A 59 -24.13 -15.13 -17.16
N LYS A 60 -25.20 -14.38 -17.42
CA LYS A 60 -25.57 -13.21 -16.60
C LYS A 60 -26.89 -13.35 -15.89
N ASP A 61 -27.64 -14.43 -16.13
CA ASP A 61 -28.95 -14.66 -15.51
C ASP A 61 -29.07 -16.01 -14.76
N SER A 62 -28.00 -16.45 -14.08
CA SER A 62 -28.12 -17.41 -12.96
C SER A 62 -28.36 -16.75 -11.60
N PHE A 63 -28.34 -15.41 -11.49
CA PHE A 63 -28.60 -14.71 -10.22
C PHE A 63 -30.02 -14.17 -10.05
N ARG A 64 -31.02 -14.95 -10.49
CA ARG A 64 -32.34 -14.92 -9.83
C ARG A 64 -32.45 -16.15 -8.94
N GLY A 65 -31.57 -16.19 -7.93
CA GLY A 65 -31.53 -17.25 -6.95
C GLY A 65 -32.91 -17.42 -6.30
N ASN A 66 -33.46 -18.61 -6.45
CA ASN A 66 -34.46 -19.11 -5.50
C ASN A 66 -33.86 -18.98 -4.09
N PRO A 67 -34.64 -18.67 -3.05
CA PRO A 67 -34.13 -18.57 -1.67
C PRO A 67 -33.37 -19.82 -1.19
N GLY A 68 -33.64 -20.99 -1.79
CA GLY A 68 -32.89 -22.23 -1.55
C GLY A 68 -31.51 -22.29 -2.22
N ASP A 69 -31.33 -21.65 -3.38
CA ASP A 69 -30.10 -21.68 -4.19
C ASP A 69 -29.00 -20.80 -3.57
N LEU A 70 -29.39 -19.61 -3.10
CA LEU A 70 -28.52 -18.74 -2.32
C LEU A 70 -28.08 -19.41 -1.00
N SER A 71 -28.88 -20.31 -0.43
CA SER A 71 -28.50 -21.01 0.80
C SER A 71 -27.44 -22.08 0.55
N GLU A 72 -27.52 -22.77 -0.60
CA GLU A 72 -26.58 -23.81 -1.03
C GLU A 72 -25.24 -23.20 -1.47
N GLU A 73 -25.28 -22.14 -2.29
CA GLU A 73 -24.08 -21.39 -2.69
C GLU A 73 -23.37 -20.78 -1.48
N ASN A 74 -24.11 -20.16 -0.55
CA ASN A 74 -23.55 -19.63 0.69
C ASN A 74 -23.06 -20.74 1.65
N ARG A 75 -23.56 -21.98 1.51
CA ARG A 75 -23.05 -23.14 2.27
C ARG A 75 -21.71 -23.59 1.69
N ILE A 76 -21.65 -23.80 0.36
CA ILE A 76 -20.43 -24.20 -0.34
C ILE A 76 -19.30 -23.19 -0.10
N LEU A 77 -19.59 -21.89 -0.21
CA LEU A 77 -18.58 -20.85 0.05
C LEU A 77 -18.07 -20.87 1.51
N ARG A 78 -18.94 -21.17 2.49
CA ARG A 78 -18.52 -21.33 3.89
C ARG A 78 -17.65 -22.57 4.08
N GLU A 79 -18.09 -23.71 3.56
CA GLU A 79 -17.33 -24.96 3.65
C GLU A 79 -15.94 -24.82 2.98
N LEU A 80 -15.86 -24.15 1.83
CA LEU A 80 -14.57 -23.85 1.19
C LEU A 80 -13.67 -23.01 2.09
N MET A 81 -14.21 -21.97 2.73
CA MET A 81 -13.45 -21.12 3.65
C MET A 81 -12.98 -21.85 4.92
N ASP A 82 -13.65 -22.96 5.29
CA ASP A 82 -13.32 -23.76 6.46
C ASP A 82 -12.25 -24.83 6.16
N VAL A 83 -12.20 -25.34 4.93
CA VAL A 83 -11.26 -26.39 4.51
C VAL A 83 -9.91 -25.81 4.04
N VAL A 84 -9.90 -24.59 3.51
CA VAL A 84 -8.69 -23.98 2.98
C VAL A 84 -7.73 -23.62 4.14
N PRO A 85 -6.43 -24.00 4.08
CA PRO A 85 -5.43 -23.70 5.11
C PRO A 85 -4.92 -22.25 5.02
N ILE A 86 -5.83 -21.31 4.71
CA ILE A 86 -5.56 -19.88 4.62
C ILE A 86 -6.40 -19.23 5.70
N GLY A 87 -5.73 -18.54 6.63
CA GLY A 87 -6.41 -17.76 7.64
C GLY A 87 -7.21 -16.64 6.97
N CYS A 88 -8.48 -16.53 7.35
CA CYS A 88 -9.37 -15.51 6.84
C CYS A 88 -10.15 -14.85 7.97
N TYR A 89 -10.17 -13.52 7.94
CA TYR A 89 -11.06 -12.74 8.78
C TYR A 89 -11.65 -11.56 8.00
N ILE A 90 -12.85 -11.16 8.39
CA ILE A 90 -13.54 -9.99 7.82
C ILE A 90 -13.64 -8.92 8.89
N LEU A 91 -13.27 -7.69 8.55
CA LEU A 91 -13.42 -6.53 9.40
C LEU A 91 -14.47 -5.56 8.84
N ARG A 92 -15.13 -4.82 9.74
CA ARG A 92 -15.72 -3.52 9.41
C ARG A 92 -14.64 -2.43 9.32
N PRO A 93 -14.91 -1.29 8.67
CA PRO A 93 -14.03 -0.12 8.66
C PRO A 93 -13.64 0.40 10.05
N ASP A 94 -14.47 0.17 11.06
CA ASP A 94 -14.18 0.53 12.47
C ASP A 94 -13.25 -0.47 13.20
N ARG A 95 -12.80 -1.50 12.46
CA ARG A 95 -11.93 -2.62 12.88
C ARG A 95 -12.63 -3.71 13.70
N THR A 96 -13.94 -3.74 13.73
CA THR A 96 -14.72 -4.83 14.34
C THR A 96 -14.62 -6.10 13.49
N VAL A 97 -14.26 -7.22 14.11
CA VAL A 97 -14.19 -8.53 13.45
C VAL A 97 -15.61 -9.06 13.25
N LEU A 98 -15.97 -9.34 12.01
CA LEU A 98 -17.25 -9.94 11.63
C LEU A 98 -17.16 -11.44 11.40
N TYR A 99 -16.00 -11.90 10.95
CA TYR A 99 -15.78 -13.29 10.57
C TYR A 99 -14.36 -13.69 10.90
N TRP A 100 -14.18 -14.95 11.25
CA TRP A 100 -12.92 -15.57 11.61
C TRP A 100 -13.04 -17.06 11.30
N ASN A 101 -12.27 -17.57 10.34
CA ASN A 101 -12.39 -18.97 9.91
C ASN A 101 -11.57 -19.93 10.79
N PRO A 102 -11.83 -21.25 10.73
CA PRO A 102 -11.08 -22.26 11.48
C PRO A 102 -9.56 -22.22 11.23
N ALA A 103 -9.12 -21.94 10.00
CA ALA A 103 -7.69 -21.81 9.71
C ALA A 103 -7.05 -20.63 10.47
N ALA A 104 -7.75 -19.49 10.62
CA ALA A 104 -7.28 -18.37 11.41
C ALA A 104 -7.21 -18.73 12.91
N GLU A 105 -8.12 -19.56 13.42
CA GLU A 105 -8.03 -20.11 14.77
C GLU A 105 -6.79 -20.98 14.96
N HIS A 106 -6.52 -21.87 14.00
CA HIS A 106 -5.35 -22.74 14.06
C HIS A 106 -4.04 -21.96 13.96
N ILE A 107 -3.95 -20.98 13.05
CA ILE A 107 -2.73 -20.21 12.82
C ILE A 107 -2.44 -19.23 13.95
N LEU A 108 -3.45 -18.56 14.53
CA LEU A 108 -3.24 -17.50 15.54
C LEU A 108 -3.64 -17.91 16.97
N GLY A 109 -4.31 -19.05 17.13
CA GLY A 109 -4.69 -19.62 18.42
C GLY A 109 -5.93 -18.99 19.06
N PHE A 110 -6.52 -17.97 18.45
CA PHE A 110 -7.75 -17.32 18.95
C PHE A 110 -8.98 -17.91 18.29
N SER A 111 -9.97 -18.31 19.10
CA SER A 111 -11.24 -18.80 18.56
C SER A 111 -12.09 -17.68 17.96
N ALA A 112 -12.99 -18.03 17.04
CA ALA A 112 -13.95 -17.11 16.46
C ALA A 112 -14.81 -16.44 17.54
N ALA A 113 -15.20 -17.18 18.58
CA ALA A 113 -15.97 -16.64 19.71
C ALA A 113 -15.18 -15.57 20.51
N GLU A 114 -13.86 -15.69 20.57
CA GLU A 114 -13.01 -14.69 21.22
C GLU A 114 -12.84 -13.42 20.37
N MET A 115 -12.89 -13.55 19.04
CA MET A 115 -12.57 -12.48 18.09
C MET A 115 -13.81 -11.73 17.58
N GLN A 116 -14.86 -12.44 17.20
CA GLN A 116 -16.03 -11.87 16.55
C GLN A 116 -16.76 -10.87 17.44
N GLY A 117 -17.20 -9.76 16.84
CA GLY A 117 -17.85 -8.65 17.55
C GLY A 117 -16.91 -7.72 18.30
N LYS A 118 -15.63 -8.07 18.47
CA LYS A 118 -14.61 -7.22 19.09
C LYS A 118 -13.79 -6.49 18.05
N ARG A 119 -13.14 -5.40 18.45
CA ARG A 119 -12.21 -4.68 17.58
C ARG A 119 -10.86 -5.35 17.61
N CYS A 120 -10.26 -5.60 16.45
CA CYS A 120 -9.00 -6.32 16.35
C CYS A 120 -7.84 -5.65 17.11
N VAL A 121 -7.92 -4.33 17.34
CA VAL A 121 -6.91 -3.57 18.11
C VAL A 121 -7.04 -3.70 19.61
N ASP A 122 -8.21 -4.12 20.10
CA ASP A 122 -8.42 -4.40 21.52
C ASP A 122 -7.99 -5.85 21.86
N MET A 123 -7.64 -6.63 20.84
CA MET A 123 -7.16 -8.00 20.94
C MET A 123 -5.63 -8.04 21.00
N PRO A 124 -5.03 -9.04 21.68
CA PRO A 124 -3.57 -9.18 21.79
C PRO A 124 -2.92 -9.74 20.51
N LEU A 125 -3.41 -9.33 19.33
CA LEU A 125 -2.85 -9.71 18.02
C LEU A 125 -1.50 -9.05 17.73
N GLY A 126 -1.13 -7.99 18.46
CA GLY A 126 0.24 -7.47 18.50
C GLY A 126 0.90 -7.22 17.14
N CYS A 127 0.15 -6.72 16.15
CA CYS A 127 0.63 -6.63 14.78
C CYS A 127 1.88 -5.74 14.67
N SER A 128 2.94 -6.24 14.03
CA SER A 128 4.15 -5.47 13.75
C SER A 128 4.63 -5.68 12.32
N PHE A 129 5.32 -4.69 11.76
CA PHE A 129 6.00 -4.86 10.49
C PHE A 129 7.21 -5.79 10.66
N THR A 130 7.80 -6.26 9.55
CA THR A 130 8.99 -7.12 9.55
C THR A 130 10.23 -6.46 10.16
N ASN A 131 10.22 -5.14 10.34
CA ASN A 131 11.26 -4.37 11.01
C ASN A 131 11.06 -4.23 12.54
N SER A 132 10.10 -4.98 13.12
CA SER A 132 9.74 -4.97 14.53
C SER A 132 8.96 -3.75 15.04
N ASP A 133 8.63 -2.78 14.19
CA ASP A 133 7.80 -1.66 14.60
C ASP A 133 6.34 -2.11 14.77
N CYS A 134 5.72 -1.76 15.90
CA CYS A 134 4.29 -1.96 16.09
C CYS A 134 3.49 -1.18 15.03
N ILE A 135 2.48 -1.86 14.47
CA ILE A 135 1.54 -1.28 13.52
C ILE A 135 0.47 -0.51 14.31
N GLU A 136 0.58 0.81 14.35
CA GLU A 136 -0.32 1.67 15.12
C GLU A 136 -1.29 2.46 14.21
N GLY A 137 -2.55 2.57 14.64
CA GLY A 137 -3.51 3.54 14.10
C GLY A 137 -3.72 3.50 12.58
N ALA A 138 -3.37 4.60 11.91
CA ALA A 138 -3.60 4.79 10.47
C ALA A 138 -2.70 3.93 9.57
N TYR A 139 -1.57 3.43 10.09
CA TYR A 139 -0.64 2.57 9.34
C TYR A 139 -1.04 1.10 9.35
N CYS A 140 -2.16 0.77 10.00
CA CYS A 140 -2.71 -0.56 9.92
C CYS A 140 -3.05 -0.89 8.47
N PRO A 141 -2.54 -2.01 7.91
CA PRO A 141 -2.84 -2.42 6.54
C PRO A 141 -4.34 -2.50 6.23
N ALA A 142 -5.18 -2.82 7.22
CA ALA A 142 -6.64 -2.78 7.09
C ALA A 142 -7.17 -1.35 6.91
N MET A 143 -6.64 -0.40 7.69
CA MET A 143 -7.02 1.02 7.56
C MET A 143 -6.52 1.61 6.24
N ILE A 144 -5.35 1.18 5.78
CA ILE A 144 -4.80 1.55 4.48
C ILE A 144 -5.69 0.97 3.37
N ALA A 145 -5.95 -0.34 3.32
CA ALA A 145 -6.84 -0.91 2.31
C ALA A 145 -8.24 -0.29 2.32
N CYS A 146 -8.77 0.04 3.51
CA CYS A 146 -10.03 0.77 3.65
C CYS A 146 -9.95 2.19 3.08
N ALA A 147 -8.79 2.82 3.24
CA ALA A 147 -8.52 4.14 2.74
C ALA A 147 -8.41 4.19 1.24
N THR A 148 -7.63 3.27 0.70
CA THR A 148 -7.22 3.29 -0.70
C THR A 148 -8.31 2.68 -1.57
N GLY A 149 -9.18 1.85 -0.97
CA GLY A 149 -10.14 1.05 -1.72
C GLY A 149 -9.44 0.06 -2.67
N ARG A 150 -8.18 -0.25 -2.40
CA ARG A 150 -7.33 -1.18 -3.14
C ARG A 150 -6.82 -2.27 -2.22
N SER A 151 -6.59 -3.45 -2.79
CA SER A 151 -5.99 -4.55 -2.06
C SER A 151 -4.53 -4.26 -1.74
N LYS A 152 -4.10 -4.59 -0.52
CA LYS A 152 -2.69 -4.48 -0.10
C LYS A 152 -2.21 -5.85 0.37
N SER A 153 -1.04 -6.27 -0.12
CA SER A 153 -0.36 -7.48 0.33
C SER A 153 0.98 -7.11 0.94
N LEU A 154 1.29 -7.68 2.10
CA LEU A 154 2.54 -7.44 2.81
C LEU A 154 2.92 -8.62 3.70
N GLU A 155 4.19 -8.69 4.03
CA GLU A 155 4.70 -9.54 5.09
C GLU A 155 4.65 -8.76 6.41
N MET A 156 4.13 -9.40 7.46
CA MET A 156 3.99 -8.79 8.77
C MET A 156 3.98 -9.85 9.86
N PHE A 157 4.26 -9.46 11.08
CA PHE A 157 4.12 -10.33 12.24
C PHE A 157 2.75 -10.11 12.90
N MET A 158 2.11 -11.21 13.30
CA MET A 158 0.96 -11.22 14.20
C MET A 158 1.27 -12.09 15.40
N ARG A 159 0.83 -11.66 16.58
CA ARG A 159 0.99 -12.41 17.81
C ARG A 159 -0.03 -13.52 17.93
N HIS A 160 0.47 -14.73 18.05
CA HIS A 160 -0.28 -15.91 18.44
C HIS A 160 -0.70 -15.82 19.91
N LYS A 161 -1.78 -16.51 20.28
CA LYS A 161 -2.33 -16.54 21.65
C LYS A 161 -1.34 -16.99 22.73
N ASN A 162 -0.40 -17.86 22.39
CA ASN A 162 0.69 -18.30 23.28
C ASN A 162 1.80 -17.24 23.50
N GLY A 163 1.67 -16.06 22.89
CA GLY A 163 2.61 -14.95 23.01
C GLY A 163 3.71 -14.93 21.96
N LYS A 164 3.87 -15.96 21.12
CA LYS A 164 4.83 -15.98 20.02
C LYS A 164 4.35 -15.10 18.86
N ASP A 165 5.25 -14.36 18.22
CA ASP A 165 4.93 -13.65 16.99
C ASP A 165 5.08 -14.63 15.80
N ILE A 166 4.15 -14.63 14.86
CA ILE A 166 4.13 -15.46 13.65
C ILE A 166 4.30 -14.54 12.44
N LEU A 167 5.26 -14.87 11.59
CA LEU A 167 5.42 -14.20 10.32
C LEU A 167 4.35 -14.69 9.33
N ILE A 168 3.55 -13.76 8.83
CA ILE A 168 2.50 -14.03 7.87
C ILE A 168 2.67 -13.17 6.62
N ARG A 169 2.29 -13.71 5.47
CA ARG A 169 1.95 -12.91 4.30
C ARG A 169 0.46 -12.64 4.33
N ASN A 170 0.10 -11.39 4.57
CA ASN A 170 -1.29 -10.96 4.69
C ASN A 170 -1.71 -10.12 3.49
N THR A 171 -2.89 -10.43 2.95
CA THR A 171 -3.53 -9.68 1.88
C THR A 171 -4.88 -9.17 2.36
N LEU A 172 -5.06 -7.85 2.38
CA LEU A 172 -6.33 -7.22 2.72
C LEU A 172 -6.98 -6.66 1.48
N ALA A 173 -8.20 -7.10 1.21
CA ALA A 173 -9.01 -6.69 0.08
C ALA A 173 -10.25 -5.93 0.60
N PRO A 174 -10.44 -4.65 0.21
CA PRO A 174 -11.64 -3.91 0.56
C PRO A 174 -12.82 -4.36 -0.33
N LEU A 175 -13.94 -4.66 0.31
CA LEU A 175 -15.21 -4.91 -0.36
C LEU A 175 -16.03 -3.62 -0.35
N LYS A 176 -16.37 -3.14 -1.55
CA LYS A 176 -17.13 -1.91 -1.74
C LYS A 176 -18.63 -2.20 -1.84
N GLY A 177 -19.44 -1.36 -1.21
CA GLY A 177 -20.89 -1.35 -1.37
C GLY A 177 -21.32 -0.73 -2.69
N ALA A 178 -22.63 -0.70 -2.94
CA ALA A 178 -23.21 -0.12 -4.14
C ALA A 178 -22.95 1.39 -4.28
N ASP A 179 -22.69 2.08 -3.17
CA ASP A 179 -22.33 3.51 -3.13
C ASP A 179 -20.83 3.78 -3.37
N GLY A 180 -20.06 2.73 -3.65
CA GLY A 180 -18.61 2.81 -3.88
C GLY A 180 -17.75 2.93 -2.61
N LYS A 181 -18.36 2.99 -1.42
CA LYS A 181 -17.62 3.03 -0.15
C LYS A 181 -17.23 1.64 0.31
N VAL A 182 -16.10 1.55 1.02
CA VAL A 182 -15.65 0.29 1.62
C VAL A 182 -16.56 -0.06 2.80
N GLU A 183 -17.32 -1.14 2.68
CA GLU A 183 -18.21 -1.63 3.74
C GLU A 183 -17.54 -2.69 4.61
N LYS A 184 -16.63 -3.48 4.02
CA LYS A 184 -15.93 -4.58 4.68
C LYS A 184 -14.50 -4.69 4.17
N LEU A 185 -13.63 -5.28 4.97
CA LEU A 185 -12.26 -5.62 4.61
C LEU A 185 -12.09 -7.12 4.81
N ILE A 186 -11.69 -7.83 3.78
CA ILE A 186 -11.42 -9.26 3.84
C ILE A 186 -9.91 -9.44 3.91
N SER A 187 -9.43 -10.12 4.94
CA SER A 187 -8.03 -10.45 5.10
C SER A 187 -7.83 -11.92 4.78
N PHE A 188 -6.85 -12.24 3.95
CA PHE A 188 -6.36 -13.59 3.71
C PHE A 188 -4.89 -13.64 4.08
N PHE A 189 -4.51 -14.56 4.94
CA PHE A 189 -3.13 -14.70 5.37
C PHE A 189 -2.68 -16.14 5.43
N VAL A 190 -1.39 -16.32 5.12
CA VAL A 190 -0.69 -17.59 5.24
C VAL A 190 0.52 -17.39 6.14
N PRO A 191 0.79 -18.32 7.07
CA PRO A 191 2.05 -18.33 7.79
C PRO A 191 3.18 -18.59 6.78
N LEU A 192 4.27 -17.83 6.90
CA LEU A 192 5.51 -18.10 6.18
C LEU A 192 6.46 -18.97 7.00
N THR A 193 6.15 -19.17 8.27
CA THR A 193 6.92 -19.92 9.25
C THR A 193 5.97 -20.69 10.15
N ASP A 194 6.33 -21.91 10.56
CA ASP A 194 5.59 -22.60 11.60
C ASP A 194 5.74 -21.89 12.96
N VAL A 195 4.76 -22.12 13.83
CA VAL A 195 4.68 -21.54 15.18
C VAL A 195 5.84 -22.01 16.08
N ASP A 196 6.48 -23.13 15.73
CA ASP A 196 7.50 -23.80 16.54
C ASP A 196 8.96 -23.48 16.16
N TYR A 197 9.19 -22.71 15.10
CA TYR A 197 10.54 -22.24 14.78
C TYR A 197 11.07 -21.24 15.81
N ASP A 198 12.40 -21.11 15.87
CA ASP A 198 13.09 -20.10 16.66
C ASP A 198 12.74 -18.70 16.15
N GLN A 199 11.79 -18.07 16.83
CA GLN A 199 11.29 -16.73 16.48
C GLN A 199 12.35 -15.65 16.69
N GLY A 200 13.29 -15.85 17.61
CA GLY A 200 14.43 -14.95 17.78
C GLY A 200 15.32 -14.95 16.54
N LEU A 201 15.59 -16.14 16.00
CA LEU A 201 16.34 -16.31 14.77
C LEU A 201 15.59 -15.78 13.54
N ILE A 202 14.30 -16.10 13.36
CA ILE A 202 13.51 -15.59 12.23
C ILE A 202 13.47 -14.05 12.25
N ARG A 203 13.21 -13.47 13.41
CA ARG A 203 13.19 -12.02 13.59
C ARG A 203 14.56 -11.42 13.33
N ALA A 204 15.64 -12.03 13.84
CA ALA A 204 17.00 -11.58 13.56
C ALA A 204 17.35 -11.68 12.06
N ILE A 205 16.95 -12.76 11.37
CA ILE A 205 17.15 -12.92 9.93
C ILE A 205 16.40 -11.83 9.18
N TYR A 206 15.14 -11.57 9.49
CA TYR A 206 14.37 -10.52 8.83
C TYR A 206 14.89 -9.11 9.17
N GLU A 207 15.23 -8.85 10.43
CA GLU A 207 15.86 -7.60 10.82
C GLU A 207 17.18 -7.38 10.08
N THR A 208 18.00 -8.42 9.93
CA THR A 208 19.28 -8.35 9.21
C THR A 208 19.09 -8.29 7.68
N ALA A 209 18.06 -8.93 7.14
CA ALA A 209 17.77 -8.96 5.71
C ALA A 209 17.05 -7.69 5.20
N THR A 210 16.31 -7.01 6.08
CA THR A 210 15.49 -5.83 5.72
C THR A 210 16.08 -4.51 6.21
N ARG A 211 17.02 -4.55 7.15
CA ARG A 211 17.78 -3.37 7.59
C ARG A 211 19.16 -3.39 6.97
N ASP A 212 19.66 -2.19 6.76
CA ASP A 212 21.05 -1.97 6.48
C ASP A 212 21.89 -2.37 7.72
N PRO A 213 22.84 -3.31 7.58
CA PRO A 213 23.60 -3.85 8.72
C PRO A 213 24.49 -2.80 9.38
N LEU A 214 24.84 -1.73 8.66
CA LEU A 214 25.71 -0.67 9.16
C LEU A 214 24.97 0.32 10.06
N THR A 215 23.79 0.77 9.62
CA THR A 215 23.01 1.85 10.25
C THR A 215 21.80 1.37 11.03
N CYS A 216 21.42 0.09 10.87
CA CYS A 216 20.19 -0.52 11.36
C CYS A 216 18.90 0.18 10.89
N LEU A 217 18.98 1.07 9.91
CA LEU A 217 17.82 1.64 9.27
C LEU A 217 17.25 0.66 8.23
N PRO A 218 15.93 0.68 7.98
CA PRO A 218 15.35 0.01 6.82
C PRO A 218 16.05 0.40 5.51
N GLY A 219 16.00 -0.49 4.52
CA GLY A 219 16.47 -0.19 3.16
C GLY A 219 15.42 0.53 2.30
N ARG A 220 15.81 0.89 1.08
CA ARG A 220 14.98 1.58 0.07
C ARG A 220 13.59 0.97 -0.15
N LYS A 221 13.48 -0.35 -0.30
CA LYS A 221 12.19 -1.03 -0.55
C LYS A 221 11.13 -0.75 0.51
N PHE A 222 11.54 -0.67 1.78
CA PHE A 222 10.64 -0.35 2.89
C PHE A 222 10.08 1.08 2.76
N MET A 223 10.95 2.02 2.38
CA MET A 223 10.55 3.42 2.20
C MET A 223 9.63 3.61 1.00
N GLU A 224 9.87 2.89 -0.11
CA GLU A 224 8.97 2.90 -1.27
C GLU A 224 7.54 2.47 -0.90
N VAL A 225 7.40 1.43 -0.07
CA VAL A 225 6.10 1.00 0.47
C VAL A 225 5.46 2.10 1.33
N CYS A 226 6.22 2.73 2.25
CA CYS A 226 5.70 3.80 3.11
C CYS A 226 5.27 5.05 2.32
N LEU A 227 6.00 5.39 1.26
CA LEU A 227 5.71 6.52 0.38
C LEU A 227 4.43 6.29 -0.43
N ASP A 228 4.27 5.08 -0.97
CA ASP A 228 3.05 4.67 -1.67
C ASP A 228 1.82 4.80 -0.77
N GLU A 229 1.91 4.28 0.46
CA GLU A 229 0.83 4.37 1.45
C GLU A 229 0.50 5.83 1.81
N SER A 230 1.52 6.67 2.02
CA SER A 230 1.33 8.08 2.38
C SER A 230 0.73 8.88 1.23
N MET A 231 1.11 8.58 -0.02
CA MET A 231 0.54 9.19 -1.22
C MET A 231 -0.95 8.89 -1.35
N GLU A 232 -1.36 7.65 -1.07
CA GLU A 232 -2.78 7.30 -1.13
C GLU A 232 -3.58 7.92 0.02
N ILE A 233 -3.02 8.00 1.23
CA ILE A 233 -3.64 8.71 2.36
C ILE A 233 -3.84 10.19 2.02
N TYR A 234 -2.82 10.85 1.44
CA TYR A 234 -2.89 12.24 1.01
C TYR A 234 -4.00 12.46 -0.03
N ARG A 235 -4.08 11.61 -1.07
CA ARG A 235 -5.10 11.73 -2.12
C ARG A 235 -6.53 11.66 -1.58
N ARG A 236 -6.79 10.86 -0.54
CA ARG A 236 -8.13 10.71 0.04
C ARG A 236 -8.45 11.79 1.08
N THR A 237 -7.53 12.05 1.99
CA THR A 237 -7.80 12.83 3.20
C THR A 237 -7.30 14.26 3.12
N GLY A 238 -6.45 14.56 2.13
CA GLY A 238 -5.69 15.82 2.06
C GLY A 238 -4.59 15.92 3.11
N GLN A 239 -4.36 14.91 3.95
CA GLN A 239 -3.34 14.94 5.00
C GLN A 239 -1.94 15.05 4.39
N PRO A 240 -1.23 16.18 4.57
CA PRO A 240 0.07 16.36 3.92
C PRO A 240 1.18 15.54 4.59
N PHE A 241 2.18 15.19 3.80
CA PHE A 241 3.46 14.64 4.27
C PHE A 241 4.60 15.28 3.48
N ALA A 242 5.83 15.10 3.94
CA ALA A 242 7.04 15.52 3.25
C ALA A 242 8.04 14.39 3.10
N VAL A 243 8.88 14.52 2.07
CA VAL A 243 10.06 13.69 1.85
C VAL A 243 11.29 14.52 2.18
N LEU A 244 12.16 13.93 2.99
CA LEU A 244 13.51 14.39 3.27
C LEU A 244 14.48 13.51 2.48
N PHE A 245 15.41 14.12 1.76
CA PHE A 245 16.53 13.43 1.15
C PHE A 245 17.81 14.03 1.70
N THR A 246 18.75 13.20 2.16
CA THR A 246 20.00 13.67 2.73
C THR A 246 21.17 12.81 2.31
N ASP A 247 22.33 13.44 2.23
CA ASP A 247 23.59 12.80 1.82
C ASP A 247 24.74 13.38 2.67
N VAL A 248 25.73 12.54 2.96
CA VAL A 248 26.94 12.95 3.69
C VAL A 248 27.91 13.64 2.74
N ASN A 249 28.19 14.91 2.99
CA ASN A 249 29.10 15.65 2.14
C ASN A 249 30.52 15.08 2.21
N ASN A 250 31.18 15.05 1.05
CA ASN A 250 32.58 14.65 0.93
C ASN A 250 32.87 13.25 1.52
N PHE A 251 31.86 12.37 1.54
CA PHE A 251 32.00 11.03 2.12
C PHE A 251 33.15 10.22 1.50
N HIS A 252 33.34 10.35 0.19
CA HIS A 252 34.48 9.73 -0.50
C HIS A 252 35.83 10.26 0.01
N ASP A 253 35.97 11.58 0.21
CA ASP A 253 37.20 12.19 0.73
C ASP A 253 37.48 11.73 2.17
N ILE A 254 36.43 11.60 2.98
CA ILE A 254 36.53 11.07 4.34
C ILE A 254 37.05 9.64 4.31
N ASN A 255 36.46 8.77 3.49
CA ASN A 255 36.93 7.38 3.34
C ASN A 255 38.39 7.31 2.88
N ASN A 256 38.79 8.16 1.95
CA ASN A 256 40.17 8.18 1.45
C ASN A 256 41.18 8.70 2.48
N THR A 257 40.75 9.63 3.34
CA THR A 257 41.64 10.28 4.32
C THR A 257 41.75 9.48 5.63
N TYR A 258 40.61 8.99 6.12
CA TYR A 258 40.48 8.37 7.45
C TYR A 258 40.17 6.87 7.39
N GLY A 259 39.98 6.31 6.20
CA GLY A 259 39.63 4.91 6.00
C GLY A 259 38.13 4.64 6.06
N HIS A 260 37.75 3.49 5.50
CA HIS A 260 36.34 3.06 5.41
C HIS A 260 35.67 2.83 6.77
N SER A 261 36.43 2.44 7.81
CA SER A 261 35.89 2.27 9.16
C SER A 261 35.32 3.58 9.72
N VAL A 262 36.02 4.69 9.48
CA VAL A 262 35.58 6.02 9.94
C VAL A 262 34.37 6.50 9.15
N GLY A 263 34.34 6.25 7.84
CA GLY A 263 33.14 6.50 7.03
C GLY A 263 31.94 5.69 7.52
N ASP A 264 32.13 4.42 7.82
CA ASP A 264 31.08 3.55 8.35
C ASP A 264 30.52 4.08 9.68
N ASP A 265 31.39 4.55 10.56
CA ASP A 265 31.01 5.17 11.83
C ASP A 265 30.21 6.47 11.64
N ILE A 266 30.55 7.28 10.63
CA ILE A 266 29.77 8.46 10.25
C ILE A 266 28.35 8.06 9.85
N LEU A 267 28.21 7.08 8.98
CA LEU A 267 26.91 6.63 8.50
C LEU A 267 26.07 6.09 9.65
N ARG A 268 26.67 5.33 10.57
CA ARG A 268 26.00 4.83 11.77
C ARG A 268 25.51 5.97 12.66
N ARG A 269 26.35 6.97 12.93
CA ARG A 269 25.99 8.15 13.73
C ARG A 269 24.87 8.96 13.09
N LEU A 270 24.91 9.14 11.76
CA LEU A 270 23.85 9.82 11.03
C LEU A 270 22.53 9.05 11.13
N GLY A 271 22.55 7.74 10.96
CA GLY A 271 21.35 6.89 11.11
C GLY A 271 20.74 6.99 12.52
N ILE A 272 21.57 6.96 13.57
CA ILE A 272 21.14 7.16 14.96
C ILE A 272 20.56 8.56 15.16
N ALA A 273 21.21 9.60 14.63
CA ALA A 273 20.76 10.97 14.74
C ALA A 273 19.39 11.16 14.06
N LEU A 274 19.20 10.64 12.85
CA LEU A 274 17.92 10.71 12.14
C LEU A 274 16.78 10.14 12.99
N ARG A 275 16.99 8.96 13.60
CA ARG A 275 16.00 8.37 14.52
C ARG A 275 15.78 9.19 15.79
N LYS A 276 16.85 9.74 16.37
CA LYS A 276 16.78 10.50 17.64
C LYS A 276 16.05 11.84 17.49
N TYR A 277 16.26 12.53 16.37
CA TYR A 277 15.69 13.85 16.13
C TYR A 277 14.37 13.82 15.33
N GLY A 278 14.06 12.67 14.72
CA GLY A 278 12.75 12.38 14.16
C GLY A 278 11.68 12.18 15.23
N ARG A 279 10.41 12.36 14.85
CA ARG A 279 9.27 11.98 15.68
C ARG A 279 9.04 10.47 15.58
N LYS A 280 8.30 9.88 16.54
CA LYS A 280 7.90 8.46 16.50
C LYS A 280 7.18 8.08 15.19
N ALA A 281 6.45 9.03 14.59
CA ALA A 281 5.72 8.85 13.33
C ALA A 281 6.58 9.08 12.07
N ASP A 282 7.78 9.66 12.19
CA ASP A 282 8.68 9.85 11.06
C ASP A 282 9.37 8.51 10.75
N LYS A 283 9.53 8.21 9.46
CA LYS A 283 10.23 7.00 9.00
C LYS A 283 11.52 7.40 8.30
N PHE A 284 12.58 6.61 8.47
CA PHE A 284 13.88 6.85 7.82
C PHE A 284 14.41 5.54 7.25
N CYS A 285 15.14 5.63 6.15
CA CYS A 285 15.84 4.50 5.54
C CYS A 285 17.21 4.93 5.04
N ARG A 286 18.14 3.98 4.90
CA ARG A 286 19.32 4.16 4.05
C ARG A 286 18.92 3.84 2.61
N TRP A 287 18.99 4.84 1.74
CA TRP A 287 18.56 4.72 0.35
C TRP A 287 19.59 3.96 -0.49
N GLY A 288 20.88 4.20 -0.21
CA GLY A 288 22.03 3.51 -0.78
C GLY A 288 23.30 4.32 -0.49
N GLY A 289 24.47 3.68 -0.39
CA GLY A 289 25.74 4.41 -0.16
C GLY A 289 25.68 5.32 1.07
N ASP A 290 25.88 6.61 0.88
CA ASP A 290 25.82 7.68 1.88
C ASP A 290 24.48 8.45 1.89
N GLU A 291 23.48 7.97 1.16
CA GLU A 291 22.17 8.59 1.01
C GLU A 291 21.14 8.02 1.99
N PHE A 292 20.33 8.90 2.56
CA PHE A 292 19.22 8.57 3.43
C PHE A 292 17.96 9.31 3.00
N VAL A 293 16.81 8.63 3.15
CA VAL A 293 15.50 9.21 2.88
C VAL A 293 14.65 9.15 4.13
N GLY A 294 13.86 10.20 4.34
CA GLY A 294 12.89 10.31 5.43
C GLY A 294 11.49 10.60 4.92
N LEU A 295 10.49 9.97 5.52
CA LEU A 295 9.08 10.29 5.36
C LEU A 295 8.59 11.00 6.63
N LEU A 296 8.13 12.23 6.48
CA LEU A 296 7.77 13.13 7.56
C LEU A 296 6.28 13.45 7.53
N HIS A 297 5.58 13.18 8.63
CA HIS A 297 4.16 13.50 8.74
C HIS A 297 3.97 14.97 9.09
N LEU A 298 3.17 15.67 8.29
CA LEU A 298 2.88 17.08 8.47
C LEU A 298 1.42 17.24 8.92
N LYS A 299 1.13 18.19 9.83
CA LYS A 299 -0.24 18.65 10.06
C LYS A 299 -0.62 19.70 9.04
N THR A 300 0.33 20.57 8.70
CA THR A 300 0.20 21.63 7.70
C THR A 300 1.49 21.75 6.88
N LEU A 301 1.44 22.33 5.68
CA LEU A 301 2.64 22.52 4.85
C LEU A 301 3.72 23.38 5.55
N ASP A 302 3.31 24.30 6.42
CA ASP A 302 4.25 25.13 7.21
C ASP A 302 5.10 24.33 8.20
N ASP A 303 4.68 23.11 8.57
CA ASP A 303 5.46 22.21 9.43
C ASP A 303 6.81 21.82 8.83
N ILE A 304 7.01 21.99 7.51
CA ILE A 304 8.30 21.80 6.84
C ILE A 304 9.38 22.67 7.45
N ARG A 305 9.08 23.94 7.79
CA ARG A 305 10.07 24.82 8.43
C ARG A 305 10.50 24.26 9.79
N GLY A 306 9.55 23.72 10.53
CA GLY A 306 9.81 23.02 11.78
C GLY A 306 10.65 21.75 11.59
N ALA A 307 10.39 20.99 10.53
CA ALA A 307 11.21 19.83 10.16
C ALA A 307 12.64 20.24 9.81
N ALA A 308 12.82 21.22 8.91
CA ALA A 308 14.12 21.75 8.53
C ALA A 308 14.94 22.18 9.75
N ARG A 309 14.37 22.95 10.68
CA ARG A 309 15.07 23.33 11.92
C ARG A 309 15.50 22.14 12.79
N ARG A 310 14.69 21.08 12.85
CA ARG A 310 15.05 19.85 13.60
C ARG A 310 16.23 19.15 12.94
N PHE A 311 16.15 18.92 11.63
CA PHE A 311 17.17 18.20 10.88
C PHE A 311 18.45 19.02 10.66
N LEU A 312 18.38 20.35 10.76
CA LEU A 312 19.56 21.21 10.77
C LEU A 312 20.47 20.92 11.98
N LYS A 313 19.89 20.53 13.12
CA LYS A 313 20.69 20.08 14.28
C LYS A 313 21.46 18.80 13.98
N ILE A 314 20.95 17.93 13.10
CA ILE A 314 21.67 16.74 12.67
C ILE A 314 22.88 17.14 11.82
N ALA A 315 22.64 17.98 10.81
CA ALA A 315 23.70 18.46 9.92
C ALA A 315 24.84 19.20 10.65
N ASN A 316 24.53 19.82 11.80
CA ASN A 316 25.49 20.62 12.56
C ASN A 316 26.17 19.88 13.72
N ASN A 317 25.58 18.80 14.25
CA ASN A 317 26.03 18.18 15.50
C ASN A 317 26.48 16.71 15.36
N CYS A 318 26.70 16.24 14.13
CA CYS A 318 27.24 14.91 13.88
C CYS A 318 28.76 15.01 13.75
N GLU A 319 29.48 14.66 14.80
CA GLU A 319 30.96 14.63 14.81
C GLU A 319 31.47 13.33 15.43
N LEU A 320 32.70 12.98 15.09
CA LEU A 320 33.47 11.90 15.71
C LEU A 320 34.89 12.39 15.97
N ILE A 321 35.55 11.75 16.94
CA ILE A 321 36.95 12.00 17.24
C ILE A 321 37.70 10.76 16.77
N GLU A 322 38.61 10.93 15.81
CA GLU A 322 39.51 9.89 15.30
C GLU A 322 40.95 10.38 15.50
N ASP A 323 41.78 9.59 16.19
CA ASP A 323 43.18 9.93 16.49
C ASP A 323 43.40 11.36 17.04
N GLY A 324 42.46 11.84 17.85
CA GLY A 324 42.49 13.19 18.44
C GLY A 324 42.09 14.33 17.49
N GLN A 325 41.67 14.02 16.26
CA GLN A 325 41.09 14.97 15.31
C GLN A 325 39.57 14.88 15.29
N THR A 326 38.90 16.03 15.25
CA THR A 326 37.44 16.09 15.06
C THR A 326 37.09 15.96 13.59
N VAL A 327 36.44 14.86 13.21
CA VAL A 327 35.85 14.68 11.88
C VAL A 327 34.38 15.08 11.95
N VAL A 328 34.04 16.16 11.25
CA VAL A 328 32.68 16.72 11.23
C VAL A 328 31.89 16.10 10.07
N CYS A 329 30.84 15.34 10.39
CA CYS A 329 29.87 14.86 9.42
C CYS A 329 28.89 15.99 9.06
N ARG A 330 29.17 16.67 7.95
CA ARG A 330 28.22 17.60 7.34
C ARG A 330 27.29 16.86 6.41
N ALA A 331 26.00 17.17 6.49
CA ALA A 331 24.99 16.59 5.63
C ALA A 331 24.21 17.67 4.89
N SER A 332 23.98 17.46 3.61
CA SER A 332 23.10 18.29 2.80
C SER A 332 21.71 17.68 2.77
N ILE A 333 20.67 18.50 2.96
CA ILE A 333 19.30 18.03 3.14
C ILE A 333 18.34 18.78 2.21
N GLY A 334 17.55 18.05 1.44
CA GLY A 334 16.41 18.55 0.70
C GLY A 334 15.11 18.10 1.36
N ILE A 335 14.15 19.00 1.56
CA ILE A 335 12.83 18.66 2.10
C ILE A 335 11.73 19.22 1.21
N THR A 336 10.79 18.39 0.79
CA THR A 336 9.63 18.86 0.02
C THR A 336 8.34 18.17 0.45
N ALA A 337 7.25 18.92 0.50
CA ALA A 337 5.91 18.40 0.71
C ALA A 337 5.39 17.74 -0.57
N VAL A 338 4.50 16.77 -0.37
CA VAL A 338 3.65 16.23 -1.43
C VAL A 338 2.74 17.32 -2.03
N ARG A 339 2.58 17.26 -3.34
CA ARG A 339 1.67 18.08 -4.15
C ARG A 339 0.66 17.17 -4.84
N LYS A 340 -0.49 17.72 -5.22
CA LYS A 340 -1.62 16.98 -5.80
C LYS A 340 -1.24 16.09 -6.99
N GLU A 341 -0.36 16.59 -7.85
CA GLU A 341 0.04 15.93 -9.10
C GLU A 341 1.29 15.04 -8.96
N ASP A 342 1.81 14.87 -7.75
CA ASP A 342 3.04 14.11 -7.55
C ASP A 342 2.83 12.60 -7.71
N THR A 343 3.79 11.97 -8.40
CA THR A 343 4.15 10.56 -8.23
C THR A 343 5.25 10.43 -7.16
N ILE A 344 5.43 9.23 -6.62
CA ILE A 344 6.53 8.94 -5.67
C ILE A 344 7.88 9.35 -6.27
N GLU A 345 8.12 8.98 -7.53
CA GLU A 345 9.34 9.31 -8.25
C GLU A 345 9.55 10.83 -8.37
N SER A 346 8.51 11.57 -8.77
CA SER A 346 8.60 13.04 -8.89
C SER A 346 8.87 13.73 -7.55
N LEU A 347 8.31 13.19 -6.45
CA LEU A 347 8.48 13.74 -5.11
C LEU A 347 9.89 13.47 -4.58
N VAL A 348 10.38 12.24 -4.72
CA VAL A 348 11.75 11.85 -4.32
C VAL A 348 12.78 12.60 -5.16
N SER A 349 12.59 12.70 -6.48
CA SER A 349 13.48 13.45 -7.37
C SER A 349 13.51 14.95 -7.04
N ARG A 350 12.37 15.53 -6.63
CA ARG A 350 12.35 16.92 -6.16
C ARG A 350 13.12 17.10 -4.86
N ALA A 351 13.00 16.17 -3.91
CA ALA A 351 13.75 16.19 -2.65
C ALA A 351 15.27 16.05 -2.90
N ASP A 352 15.67 15.12 -3.76
CA ASP A 352 17.07 14.92 -4.20
C ASP A 352 17.64 16.20 -4.84
N ARG A 353 16.90 16.82 -5.76
CA ARG A 353 17.30 18.10 -6.35
C ARG A 353 17.50 19.20 -5.30
N TYR A 354 16.64 19.26 -4.29
CA TYR A 354 16.81 20.23 -3.18
C TYR A 354 18.05 19.91 -2.35
N MET A 355 18.33 18.64 -2.07
CA MET A 355 19.57 18.21 -1.41
C MET A 355 20.80 18.63 -2.22
N TYR A 356 20.77 18.45 -3.55
CA TYR A 356 21.85 18.87 -4.43
C TYR A 356 22.04 20.40 -4.44
N LEU A 357 20.96 21.19 -4.40
CA LEU A 357 21.06 22.64 -4.24
C LEU A 357 21.67 23.02 -2.88
N ALA A 358 21.34 22.27 -1.82
CA ALA A 358 21.93 22.41 -0.50
C ALA A 358 23.44 22.14 -0.51
N LYS A 359 23.93 21.12 -1.23
CA LYS A 359 25.37 20.84 -1.40
C LYS A 359 26.15 22.03 -1.98
N LYS A 360 25.52 22.81 -2.86
CA LYS A 360 26.16 23.98 -3.50
C LYS A 360 26.19 25.23 -2.62
N ARG A 361 25.44 25.28 -1.52
CA ARG A 361 25.42 26.43 -0.60
C ARG A 361 26.63 26.35 0.36
N THR A 362 27.23 27.50 0.64
CA THR A 362 28.23 27.65 1.70
C THR A 362 27.51 27.84 3.04
N GLY A 363 27.69 26.89 3.98
CA GLY A 363 26.97 26.90 5.27
C GLY A 363 25.59 26.22 5.22
N SER A 364 24.82 26.29 6.32
CA SER A 364 23.57 25.53 6.58
C SER A 364 22.82 25.02 5.34
N GLN A 365 22.92 23.71 5.10
CA GLN A 365 22.65 23.09 3.81
C GLN A 365 21.27 22.43 3.78
N ILE A 366 20.24 23.18 4.15
CA ILE A 366 18.86 22.73 3.95
C ILE A 366 18.20 23.58 2.88
N VAL A 367 17.55 22.92 1.93
CA VAL A 367 16.69 23.55 0.93
C VAL A 367 15.30 22.94 1.03
N THR A 368 14.30 23.80 1.08
CA THR A 368 12.89 23.42 1.18
C THR A 368 12.06 24.00 0.04
N ASP A 369 10.77 23.64 -0.03
CA ASP A 369 9.81 24.30 -0.93
C ASP A 369 9.70 25.83 -0.74
N PHE A 370 10.19 26.37 0.38
CA PHE A 370 10.16 27.81 0.66
C PHE A 370 11.44 28.54 0.22
N ASP A 371 12.47 27.80 -0.21
CA ASP A 371 13.76 28.33 -0.62
C ASP A 371 13.91 28.48 -2.14
N VAL A 372 12.92 27.99 -2.90
CA VAL A 372 12.90 27.87 -4.37
C VAL A 372 11.56 28.34 -4.88
#